data_AF-A0A924XAK4-F1
#
_entry.id   AF-A0A924XAK4-F1
#
_cell.length_a   1.000
_cell.length_b   1.000
_cell.length_c   1.000
_cell.angle_alpha   90.00
_cell.angle_beta   90.00
_cell.angle_gamma   90.00
#
_symmetry.space_group_name_H-M   'P 1'
#
loop_
_entity.id
_entity.type
_entity.pdbx_description
1 polymer ?
#
loop_
_entity_poly.entity_id
_entity_poly.type
_entity_poly.pdbx_seq_one_letter_code
_entity_poly.pdbx_strand_id
1 'polypeptide(L)'
;MTAVTLDDEAVIGERKLTPMLRQFMDAKAEAPPGAILFFRMGDFYETFFDDAKIASRELDLTLTSRDKNTDDPVPMAGVPHHAATGYIARLVERGFSVAICDQLEDPKFAKGIVKRAITRIVTPGTIVELEALDPG
;
A
#
# COMPACT_ATOMS: atom_id res chain seq x y z
N MET A 1 2.96 17.91 -6.93
CA MET A 1 4.07 17.34 -6.14
C MET A 1 3.53 17.04 -4.76
N THR A 2 3.13 15.80 -4.50
CA THR A 2 3.11 15.31 -3.11
C THR A 2 3.82 13.97 -3.16
N ALA A 3 5.15 14.09 -3.28
CA ALA A 3 6.07 13.07 -2.82
C ALA A 3 5.86 12.88 -1.32
N VAL A 4 6.37 11.78 -0.79
CA VAL A 4 6.64 11.56 0.65
C VAL A 4 6.82 12.91 1.34
N THR A 5 5.97 13.19 2.34
CA THR A 5 6.02 14.50 2.99
C THR A 5 7.42 14.72 3.58
N LEU A 6 7.90 15.96 3.64
CA LEU A 6 9.20 16.27 4.26
C LEU A 6 9.27 15.75 5.72
N ASP A 7 8.11 15.65 6.37
CA ASP A 7 7.94 15.08 7.69
C ASP A 7 8.20 13.56 7.68
N ASP A 8 7.70 12.83 6.68
CA ASP A 8 7.96 11.40 6.52
C ASP A 8 9.44 11.13 6.21
N GLU A 9 10.10 11.89 5.32
CA GLU A 9 11.54 11.68 5.03
C GLU A 9 12.43 11.87 6.27
N ALA A 10 12.15 12.89 7.08
CA ALA A 10 12.88 13.16 8.32
C ALA A 10 12.67 12.06 9.36
N VAL A 11 11.44 11.56 9.51
CA VAL A 11 11.11 10.43 10.39
C VAL A 11 11.76 9.13 9.90
N ILE A 12 11.82 8.92 8.58
CA ILE A 12 12.39 7.71 7.98
C ILE A 12 13.93 7.66 8.13
N GLY A 13 14.62 8.80 8.02
CA GLY A 13 16.08 8.87 8.10
C GLY A 13 16.68 8.43 9.44
N GLU A 14 15.94 8.61 10.54
CA GLU A 14 16.37 8.20 11.89
C GLU A 14 15.85 6.81 12.30
N ARG A 15 14.88 6.27 11.55
CA ARG A 15 14.16 5.05 11.89
C ARG A 15 14.84 3.82 11.28
N LYS A 16 15.17 2.83 12.10
CA LYS A 16 15.65 1.52 11.61
C LYS A 16 14.51 0.74 10.95
N LEU A 17 14.27 0.99 9.66
CA LEU A 17 13.22 0.31 8.90
C LEU A 17 13.43 -1.22 8.93
N THR A 18 12.35 -1.95 9.20
CA THR A 18 12.34 -3.40 9.02
C THR A 18 12.56 -3.74 7.54
N PRO A 19 13.07 -4.93 7.19
CA PRO A 19 13.25 -5.33 5.80
C PRO A 19 11.97 -5.18 4.95
N MET A 20 10.81 -5.40 5.56
CA MET A 20 9.51 -5.23 4.92
C MET A 20 9.18 -3.76 4.64
N LEU A 21 9.37 -2.86 5.63
CA LEU A 21 9.11 -1.44 5.43
C LEU A 21 10.07 -0.84 4.41
N ARG A 22 11.32 -1.34 4.33
CA ARG A 22 12.24 -0.94 3.26
C ARG A 22 11.69 -1.30 1.87
N GLN A 23 11.25 -2.54 1.69
CA GLN A 23 10.64 -2.96 0.42
C GLN A 23 9.37 -2.16 0.09
N PHE A 24 8.58 -1.77 1.10
CA PHE A 24 7.45 -0.87 0.92
C PHE A 24 7.90 0.52 0.42
N MET A 25 8.94 1.10 1.03
CA MET A 25 9.46 2.41 0.61
C MET A 25 10.04 2.37 -0.81
N ASP A 26 10.77 1.30 -1.15
CA ASP A 26 11.31 1.11 -2.49
C ASP A 26 10.15 1.07 -3.53
N ALA A 27 9.12 0.28 -3.25
CA ALA A 27 7.92 0.25 -4.10
C ALA A 27 7.18 1.61 -4.13
N LYS A 28 7.12 2.33 -3.00
CA LYS A 28 6.48 3.65 -2.93
C LYS A 28 7.22 4.69 -3.77
N ALA A 29 8.55 4.61 -3.85
CA ALA A 29 9.37 5.48 -4.68
C ALA A 29 9.20 5.20 -6.18
N GLU A 30 8.89 3.95 -6.56
CA GLU A 30 8.56 3.57 -7.94
C GLU A 30 7.13 3.96 -8.35
N ALA A 31 6.21 4.09 -7.38
CA ALA A 31 4.82 4.45 -7.64
C ALA A 31 4.68 5.92 -8.12
N PRO A 32 3.63 6.24 -8.91
CA PRO A 32 3.37 7.61 -9.29
C PRO A 32 3.20 8.53 -8.06
N PRO A 33 3.67 9.78 -8.13
CA PRO A 33 3.54 10.71 -7.01
C PRO A 33 2.09 10.86 -6.55
N GLY A 34 1.87 10.70 -5.23
CA GLY A 34 0.55 10.77 -4.61
C GLY A 34 -0.35 9.54 -4.80
N ALA A 35 0.10 8.49 -5.50
CA ALA A 35 -0.66 7.24 -5.58
C ALA A 35 -0.63 6.50 -4.24
N ILE A 36 -1.77 5.99 -3.80
CA ILE A 36 -1.89 5.15 -2.61
C ILE A 36 -1.30 3.78 -2.93
N LEU A 37 -0.32 3.31 -2.15
CA LEU A 37 0.29 2.01 -2.34
C LEU A 37 -0.46 0.93 -1.56
N PHE A 38 -1.06 -0.01 -2.28
CA PHE A 38 -1.62 -1.25 -1.76
C PHE A 38 -0.53 -2.32 -1.83
N PHE A 39 0.04 -2.66 -0.67
CA PHE A 39 1.17 -3.56 -0.55
C PHE A 39 0.73 -4.92 -0.03
N ARG A 40 0.92 -5.98 -0.82
CA ARG A 40 0.39 -7.30 -0.50
C ARG A 40 1.12 -7.96 0.65
N MET A 41 0.36 -8.29 1.69
CA MET A 41 0.82 -8.90 2.93
C MET A 41 -0.08 -10.11 3.23
N GLY A 42 0.25 -11.25 2.61
CA GLY A 42 -0.58 -12.44 2.69
C GLY A 42 -1.93 -12.21 2.00
N ASP A 43 -3.02 -12.37 2.76
CA ASP A 43 -4.39 -12.23 2.27
C ASP A 43 -4.94 -10.79 2.37
N PHE A 44 -4.09 -9.81 2.66
CA PHE A 44 -4.45 -8.40 2.73
C PHE A 44 -3.59 -7.55 1.80
N TYR A 45 -4.16 -6.46 1.30
CA TYR A 45 -3.37 -5.30 0.93
C TYR A 45 -3.29 -4.36 2.11
N GLU A 46 -2.08 -4.12 2.59
CA GLU A 46 -1.78 -3.16 3.64
C GLU A 46 -1.25 -1.87 3.04
N THR A 47 -1.54 -0.77 3.70
CA THR A 47 -1.00 0.55 3.39
C THR A 47 -0.49 1.21 4.67
N PHE A 48 0.52 2.07 4.56
CA PHE A 48 1.26 2.60 5.70
C PHE A 48 1.39 4.13 5.65
N PHE A 49 1.78 4.74 6.77
CA PHE A 49 2.05 6.18 6.88
C PHE A 49 0.86 7.03 6.44
N ASP A 50 1.08 8.03 5.60
CA ASP A 50 0.02 8.92 5.11
C ASP A 50 -0.98 8.21 4.20
N ASP A 51 -0.54 7.24 3.41
CA ASP A 51 -1.46 6.43 2.60
C ASP A 51 -2.46 5.69 3.49
N ALA A 52 -2.03 5.21 4.68
CA ALA A 52 -2.93 4.57 5.65
C ALA A 52 -3.97 5.53 6.21
N LYS A 53 -3.58 6.76 6.54
CA LYS A 53 -4.50 7.79 7.05
C LYS A 53 -5.54 8.15 5.98
N ILE A 54 -5.10 8.30 4.73
CA ILE A 54 -5.98 8.59 3.60
C ILE A 54 -6.94 7.42 3.36
N ALA A 55 -6.41 6.21 3.19
CA ALA A 55 -7.23 5.02 2.94
C ALA A 55 -8.24 4.79 4.07
N SER A 56 -7.82 4.93 5.33
CA SER A 56 -8.73 4.82 6.48
C SER A 56 -9.89 5.80 6.38
N ARG A 57 -9.62 7.09 6.12
CA ARG A 57 -10.65 8.12 6.02
C ARG A 57 -11.58 7.92 4.82
N GLU A 58 -11.02 7.64 3.64
CA GLU A 58 -11.79 7.59 2.40
C GLU A 58 -12.59 6.30 2.23
N LEU A 59 -12.08 5.20 2.80
CA LEU A 59 -12.71 3.88 2.70
C LEU A 59 -13.49 3.48 3.95
N ASP A 60 -13.43 4.27 5.02
CA ASP A 60 -13.99 3.97 6.34
C ASP A 60 -13.37 2.70 6.96
N LEU A 61 -12.03 2.60 6.87
CA LEU A 61 -11.27 1.49 7.45
C LEU A 61 -10.78 1.88 8.84
N THR A 62 -10.63 0.89 9.72
CA THR A 62 -9.97 1.10 11.01
C THR A 62 -8.51 1.47 10.79
N LEU A 63 -8.11 2.67 11.20
CA LEU A 63 -6.69 3.04 11.30
C LEU A 63 -6.07 2.34 12.51
N THR A 64 -5.04 1.56 12.26
CA THR A 64 -4.26 0.88 13.29
C THR A 64 -2.81 1.33 13.20
N SER A 65 -1.93 0.61 13.88
CA SER A 65 -0.51 0.79 13.71
C SER A 65 0.23 -0.54 13.76
N ARG A 66 1.32 -0.60 13.02
CA ARG A 66 2.32 -1.68 13.09
C ARG A 66 3.33 -1.34 14.16
N ASP A 67 3.83 -2.37 14.83
CA ASP A 67 4.82 -2.26 15.90
C ASP A 67 4.31 -1.40 17.08
N LYS A 68 3.04 -1.59 17.47
CA LYS A 68 2.33 -0.78 18.50
C LYS A 68 3.03 -0.62 19.85
N ASN A 69 4.00 -1.48 20.15
CA ASN A 69 4.73 -1.50 21.42
C ASN A 69 6.15 -0.95 21.29
N THR A 70 6.48 -0.27 20.20
CA THR A 70 7.76 0.41 20.00
C THR A 70 7.61 1.92 20.14
N ASP A 71 8.73 2.61 20.30
CA ASP A 71 8.75 4.07 20.45
C ASP A 71 8.26 4.81 19.19
N ASP A 72 8.05 4.11 18.07
CA ASP A 72 7.66 4.70 16.79
C ASP A 72 6.69 3.79 16.01
N PRO A 73 5.38 3.79 16.34
CA PRO A 73 4.39 2.97 15.66
C PRO A 73 4.06 3.50 14.25
N VAL A 74 4.04 2.62 13.22
CA VAL A 74 3.66 3.03 11.85
C VAL A 74 2.15 3.02 11.69
N PRO A 75 1.48 4.12 11.28
CA PRO A 75 0.07 4.10 10.91
C PRO A 75 -0.19 3.08 9.80
N MET A 76 -1.24 2.26 9.96
CA MET A 76 -1.54 1.16 9.04
C MET A 76 -3.04 0.96 8.88
N ALA A 77 -3.47 0.76 7.64
CA ALA A 77 -4.81 0.31 7.29
C ALA A 77 -4.69 -0.82 6.27
N GLY A 78 -5.72 -1.67 6.16
CA GLY A 78 -5.68 -2.77 5.21
C GLY A 78 -7.05 -3.21 4.74
N VAL A 79 -7.09 -3.83 3.56
CA VAL A 79 -8.27 -4.41 2.95
C VAL A 79 -8.01 -5.87 2.58
N PRO A 80 -9.02 -6.76 2.63
CA PRO A 80 -8.85 -8.13 2.18
C PRO A 80 -8.51 -8.16 0.69
N HIS A 81 -7.48 -8.92 0.31
CA HIS A 81 -7.00 -9.03 -1.08
C HIS A 81 -8.12 -9.42 -2.05
N HIS A 82 -8.94 -10.41 -1.69
CA HIS A 82 -10.05 -10.89 -2.52
C HIS A 82 -11.19 -9.87 -2.69
N ALA A 83 -11.25 -8.84 -1.85
CA ALA A 83 -12.24 -7.77 -1.94
C ALA A 83 -11.64 -6.45 -2.46
N ALA A 84 -10.34 -6.44 -2.81
CA ALA A 84 -9.58 -5.22 -3.08
C ALA A 84 -10.15 -4.39 -4.21
N THR A 85 -10.68 -5.04 -5.27
CA THR A 85 -11.27 -4.38 -6.44
C THR A 85 -12.29 -3.30 -6.07
N GLY A 86 -13.21 -3.60 -5.14
CA GLY A 86 -14.23 -2.64 -4.71
C GLY A 86 -13.65 -1.46 -3.93
N TYR A 87 -12.62 -1.68 -3.12
CA TYR A 87 -11.94 -0.61 -2.38
C TYR A 87 -11.12 0.28 -3.32
N ILE A 88 -10.43 -0.32 -4.29
CA ILE A 88 -9.65 0.40 -5.30
C ILE A 88 -10.57 1.28 -6.13
N ALA A 89 -11.71 0.73 -6.60
CA ALA A 89 -12.71 1.50 -7.35
C ALA A 89 -13.17 2.74 -6.57
N ARG A 90 -13.52 2.58 -5.29
CA ARG A 90 -13.93 3.71 -4.43
C ARG A 90 -12.85 4.78 -4.26
N LEU A 91 -11.57 4.40 -4.14
CA LEU A 91 -10.47 5.37 -4.09
C LEU A 91 -10.31 6.12 -5.42
N VAL A 92 -10.41 5.40 -6.54
CA VAL A 92 -10.29 5.97 -7.88
C VAL A 92 -11.44 6.93 -8.20
N GLU A 93 -12.66 6.59 -7.82
CA GLU A 93 -13.83 7.49 -7.92
C GLU A 93 -13.66 8.78 -7.11
N ARG A 94 -12.88 8.73 -6.03
CA ARG A 94 -12.54 9.89 -5.19
C ARG A 94 -11.33 10.66 -5.71
N GLY A 95 -10.79 10.29 -6.87
CA GLY A 95 -9.68 10.98 -7.52
C GLY A 95 -8.29 10.51 -7.08
N PHE A 96 -8.17 9.40 -6.35
CA PHE A 96 -6.87 8.84 -5.99
C PHE A 96 -6.40 7.82 -7.03
N SER A 97 -5.12 7.87 -7.38
CA SER A 97 -4.47 6.73 -8.05
C SER A 97 -4.07 5.68 -7.02
N VAL A 98 -4.11 4.41 -7.40
CA VAL A 98 -3.73 3.28 -6.55
C VAL A 98 -2.67 2.44 -7.26
N ALA A 99 -1.53 2.25 -6.61
CA ALA A 99 -0.49 1.32 -7.06
C ALA A 99 -0.65 -0.02 -6.31
N ILE A 100 -0.70 -1.12 -7.03
CA ILE A 100 -0.85 -2.48 -6.50
C ILE A 100 0.51 -3.16 -6.54
N CYS A 101 1.03 -3.53 -5.38
CA CYS A 101 2.29 -4.22 -5.21
C CYS A 101 2.05 -5.64 -4.70
N ASP A 102 2.25 -6.63 -5.56
CA ASP A 102 1.97 -8.04 -5.27
C ASP A 102 3.21 -8.84 -4.87
N GLN A 103 2.97 -10.00 -4.27
CA GLN A 103 3.99 -11.01 -4.02
C GLN A 103 4.31 -11.74 -5.32
N LEU A 104 5.58 -11.73 -5.73
CA LEU A 104 6.05 -12.35 -6.96
C LEU A 104 6.38 -13.84 -6.81
N GLU A 105 6.38 -14.33 -5.58
CA GLU A 105 6.67 -15.72 -5.24
C GLU A 105 5.76 -16.17 -4.10
N ASP A 106 5.46 -17.47 -4.06
CA ASP A 106 4.69 -18.06 -2.96
C ASP A 106 5.51 -17.98 -1.66
N PRO A 107 4.97 -17.39 -0.58
CA PRO A 107 5.62 -17.29 0.72
C PRO A 107 6.14 -18.63 1.27
N LYS A 108 5.51 -19.76 0.90
CA LYS A 108 5.91 -21.11 1.34
C LYS A 108 7.26 -21.54 0.78
N PHE A 109 7.64 -21.02 -0.39
CA PHE A 109 8.90 -21.37 -1.06
C PHE A 109 9.95 -20.26 -0.95
N ALA A 110 9.57 -19.08 -0.44
CA ALA A 110 10.47 -17.95 -0.30
C ALA A 110 11.60 -18.25 0.71
N LYS A 111 12.83 -17.92 0.32
CA LYS A 111 13.99 -17.92 1.21
C LYS A 111 14.24 -16.48 1.67
N GLY A 112 13.85 -16.17 2.90
CA GLY A 112 13.96 -14.81 3.45
C GLY A 112 12.69 -14.00 3.21
N ILE A 113 12.83 -12.71 2.89
CA ILE A 113 11.68 -11.84 2.62
C ILE A 113 11.09 -12.11 1.24
N VAL A 114 9.77 -12.28 1.18
CA VAL A 114 9.03 -12.47 -0.08
C VAL A 114 9.28 -11.28 -1.02
N LYS A 115 9.65 -11.57 -2.27
CA LYS A 115 9.81 -10.57 -3.32
C LYS A 115 8.47 -9.97 -3.71
N ARG A 116 8.48 -8.66 -3.94
CA ARG A 116 7.31 -7.89 -4.35
C ARG A 116 7.67 -6.89 -5.43
N ALA A 117 6.71 -6.57 -6.29
CA ALA A 117 6.82 -5.48 -7.25
C ALA A 117 5.44 -4.90 -7.55
N ILE A 118 5.42 -3.66 -8.04
CA ILE A 118 4.20 -3.06 -8.58
C ILE A 118 3.79 -3.84 -9.82
N THR A 119 2.63 -4.49 -9.76
CA THR A 119 2.05 -5.25 -10.86
C THR A 119 1.08 -4.42 -11.67
N ARG A 120 0.47 -3.41 -11.05
CA ARG A 120 -0.54 -2.58 -11.67
C ARG A 120 -0.64 -1.21 -11.02
N ILE A 121 -1.02 -0.21 -11.82
CA ILE A 121 -1.39 1.13 -11.37
C ILE A 121 -2.76 1.46 -11.93
N VAL A 122 -3.70 1.84 -11.07
CA VAL A 122 -5.06 2.27 -11.43
C VAL A 122 -5.17 3.77 -11.18
N THR A 123 -5.55 4.55 -12.18
CA THR A 123 -5.65 6.02 -12.09
C THR A 123 -7.07 6.51 -12.35
N PRO A 124 -7.46 7.70 -11.84
CA PRO A 124 -8.70 8.36 -12.22
C PRO A 124 -8.76 8.56 -13.74
N GLY A 125 -9.66 7.85 -14.42
CA GLY A 125 -9.74 7.79 -15.89
C GLY A 125 -9.47 6.42 -16.50
N THR A 126 -8.92 5.47 -15.74
CA THR A 126 -8.75 4.05 -16.15
C THR A 126 -9.84 3.13 -15.60
N ILE A 127 -10.99 3.69 -15.19
CA ILE A 127 -12.11 2.96 -14.55
C ILE A 127 -12.58 1.76 -15.41
N VAL A 128 -12.45 1.85 -16.74
CA VAL A 128 -12.79 0.80 -17.71
C VAL A 128 -12.00 -0.50 -17.48
N GLU A 129 -10.87 -0.45 -16.78
CA GLU A 129 -9.95 -1.58 -16.64
C GLU A 129 -10.10 -2.32 -15.29
N LEU A 130 -10.97 -1.83 -14.38
CA LEU A 130 -11.23 -2.44 -13.06
C LEU A 130 -11.95 -3.80 -13.16
N GLU A 131 -12.74 -4.02 -14.22
CA GLU A 131 -13.46 -5.27 -14.49
C GLU A 131 -12.52 -6.47 -14.76
N ALA A 132 -11.22 -6.23 -15.01
CA ALA A 132 -10.22 -7.27 -15.25
C ALA A 132 -9.56 -7.84 -13.97
N LEU A 133 -9.96 -7.39 -12.77
CA LEU A 133 -9.34 -7.82 -11.50
C LEU A 133 -9.96 -9.09 -10.90
N ASP A 134 -10.98 -9.67 -11.53
CA ASP A 134 -11.64 -10.87 -11.03
C ASP A 134 -11.64 -11.98 -12.10
N PRO A 135 -10.63 -12.86 -12.14
CA PRO A 135 -10.81 -14.19 -12.66
C PRO A 135 -11.46 -15.01 -11.53
N GLY A 136 -12.78 -15.23 -11.63
CA GLY A 136 -13.51 -16.07 -10.69
C GLY A 136 -12.96 -17.48 -10.53
#